data_AF-A0A536H5F0-F1
#
_entry.id   AF-A0A536H5F0-F1
#
_cell.length_a   1.000
_cell.length_b   1.000
_cell.length_c   1.000
_cell.angle_alpha   90.00
_cell.angle_beta   90.00
_cell.angle_gamma   90.00
#
_symmetry.space_group_name_H-M   'P 1'
#
loop_
_entity.id
_entity.type
_entity.pdbx_description
1 polymer ?
#
loop_
_entity_poly.entity_id
_entity_poly.type
_entity_poly.pdbx_seq_one_letter_code
_entity_poly.pdbx_strand_id
1 'polypeptide(L)'
;MATTDAPSSHGLSVPGEAPRRAVPRRRSVRIRGREYPVLLPSIRDPRLHVAAVLLTLQVLGQTVLNFRLSVAQILICLATGALIEFGVGFFKDKVIMWPASGLLTGNSTAFILRVPGTVHGQWWSKHGFLIFIGVVAFAMATKYLIRWKGRHIFNPSNIALVLAFVVLGPQYTEPQDLWWIPLGPWMYVTYAILIGGGLLIAWELKLLGLELGYMAAFAAAVAIALAPVPDHCMVASWHATALCGRDLWQTLVTSPEVLIFAFFMLPDPRTVPDGQVGRFVFGVIVAVLSVLLLGPTTLEFWTKTALLASLVFACAGRFALARLLAPLEEAGGGLAVVRRLGWAAPAVLGVTLLLATALPVAAQLSTHGPEPAPELPDGSTPKLARSVGSGPDYATWVSVTAAAALPPSSNSGPVSATGHVWVLPAIPSVSIPSNVTAFDPSMNQQTADQWAHD
;
A
#
# COMPACT_ATOMS: atom_id res chain seq x y z
N MET A 1 54.51 10.79 47.72
CA MET A 1 53.21 10.43 47.11
C MET A 1 52.97 8.97 47.41
N ALA A 2 52.29 8.71 48.53
CA ALA A 2 52.13 7.38 49.10
C ALA A 2 50.96 6.64 48.47
N THR A 3 51.21 5.37 48.21
CA THR A 3 50.34 4.27 47.78
C THR A 3 49.16 4.04 48.72
N THR A 4 48.05 3.49 48.20
CA THR A 4 47.28 2.44 48.90
C THR A 4 46.30 1.72 47.97
N ASP A 5 46.58 0.44 47.73
CA ASP A 5 45.56 -0.60 47.60
C ASP A 5 44.69 -0.64 48.87
N ALA A 6 43.37 -0.75 48.71
CA ALA A 6 42.43 -1.24 49.73
C ALA A 6 41.07 -1.57 49.08
N PRO A 7 40.18 -2.38 49.70
CA PRO A 7 40.04 -3.80 49.43
C PRO A 7 38.62 -4.18 48.94
N SER A 8 38.44 -5.47 48.62
CA SER A 8 37.14 -6.10 48.40
C SER A 8 36.18 -5.84 49.55
N SER A 9 35.12 -5.05 49.31
CA SER A 9 34.00 -4.98 50.23
C SER A 9 33.17 -6.25 50.09
N HIS A 10 33.50 -7.25 50.92
CA HIS A 10 32.50 -8.18 51.43
C HIS A 10 31.40 -7.34 52.10
N GLY A 11 30.30 -7.12 51.38
CA GLY A 11 29.12 -6.47 51.92
C GLY A 11 28.48 -7.38 52.95
N LEU A 12 28.36 -6.87 54.18
CA LEU A 12 27.50 -7.40 55.23
C LEU A 12 26.12 -7.78 54.67
N SER A 13 25.70 -9.02 54.90
CA SER A 13 24.34 -9.46 54.64
C SER A 13 23.39 -8.78 55.63
N VAL A 14 22.66 -7.76 55.19
CA VAL A 14 21.52 -7.23 55.92
C VAL A 14 20.40 -8.27 55.87
N PRO A 15 19.88 -8.75 57.01
CA PRO A 15 18.73 -9.66 57.01
C PRO A 15 17.50 -8.88 56.51
N GLY A 16 17.03 -9.17 55.30
CA GLY A 16 15.81 -8.58 54.75
C GLY A 16 15.89 -8.05 53.31
N GLU A 17 17.07 -8.02 52.67
CA GLU A 17 17.16 -7.62 51.25
C GLU A 17 16.75 -8.80 50.36
N ALA A 18 15.58 -8.68 49.71
CA ALA A 18 15.11 -9.64 48.72
C ALA A 18 16.22 -9.86 47.66
N PRO A 19 16.48 -11.11 47.22
CA PRO A 19 17.58 -11.40 46.31
C PRO A 19 17.44 -10.51 45.07
N ARG A 20 18.44 -9.65 44.83
CA ARG A 20 18.52 -8.86 43.59
C ARG A 20 18.42 -9.85 42.44
N ARG A 21 17.32 -9.74 41.70
CA ARG A 21 16.98 -10.61 40.56
C ARG A 21 18.21 -10.66 39.66
N ALA A 22 18.83 -11.85 39.55
CA ALA A 22 20.01 -12.03 38.73
C ALA A 22 19.74 -11.47 37.33
N VAL A 23 20.54 -10.49 36.89
CA VAL A 23 20.46 -9.97 35.52
C VAL A 23 20.67 -11.19 34.61
N PRO A 24 19.72 -11.51 33.71
CA PRO A 24 19.85 -12.70 32.88
C PRO A 24 21.16 -12.61 32.11
N ARG A 25 22.03 -13.62 32.27
CA ARG A 25 23.27 -13.75 31.49
C ARG A 25 22.88 -13.67 30.02
N ARG A 26 23.20 -12.55 29.35
CA ARG A 26 23.03 -12.43 27.91
C ARG A 26 23.92 -13.49 27.26
N ARG A 27 23.31 -14.38 26.48
CA ARG A 27 24.05 -15.38 25.71
C ARG A 27 25.05 -14.64 24.82
N SER A 28 26.31 -15.01 24.87
CA SER A 28 27.37 -14.44 24.02
C SER A 28 28.18 -15.56 23.38
N VAL A 29 28.72 -15.28 22.20
CA VAL A 29 29.60 -16.19 21.47
C VAL A 29 30.93 -15.46 21.26
N ARG A 30 32.04 -16.12 21.57
CA ARG A 30 33.38 -15.57 21.38
C ARG A 30 33.93 -16.02 20.03
N ILE A 31 34.15 -15.07 19.12
CA ILE A 31 34.73 -15.32 17.79
C ILE A 31 36.04 -14.56 17.71
N ARG A 32 37.14 -15.26 17.43
CA ARG A 32 38.50 -14.68 17.31
C ARG A 32 38.86 -13.75 18.49
N GLY A 33 38.55 -14.18 19.71
CA GLY A 33 38.86 -13.45 20.94
C GLY A 33 37.86 -12.34 21.32
N ARG A 34 36.96 -11.93 20.42
CA ARG A 34 35.95 -10.88 20.66
C ARG A 34 34.60 -11.50 21.04
N GLU A 35 33.94 -10.95 22.07
CA GLU A 35 32.61 -11.39 22.48
C GLU A 35 31.52 -10.70 21.64
N TYR A 36 30.61 -11.51 21.09
CA TYR A 36 29.43 -11.07 20.37
C TYR A 36 28.19 -11.45 21.18
N PRO A 37 27.34 -10.50 21.60
CA PRO A 37 26.07 -10.84 22.21
C PRO A 37 25.17 -11.51 21.17
N VAL A 38 24.42 -12.52 21.60
CA VAL A 38 23.46 -13.27 20.77
C VAL A 38 22.05 -12.84 21.14
N LEU A 39 21.34 -12.27 20.17
CA LEU A 39 19.93 -11.90 20.30
C LEU A 39 19.05 -12.91 19.55
N LEU A 40 18.38 -13.77 20.32
CA LEU A 40 17.47 -14.79 19.82
C LEU A 40 16.06 -14.22 19.59
N PRO A 41 15.25 -14.83 18.70
CA PRO A 41 13.87 -14.41 18.52
C PRO A 41 13.07 -14.62 19.81
N SER A 42 12.16 -13.68 20.09
CA SER A 42 11.19 -13.80 21.17
C SER A 42 9.81 -13.99 20.56
N ILE A 43 9.05 -14.95 21.09
CA ILE A 43 7.65 -15.17 20.66
C ILE A 43 6.79 -13.95 20.97
N ARG A 44 7.17 -13.15 21.97
CA ARG A 44 6.48 -11.90 22.34
C ARG A 44 6.88 -10.69 21.46
N ASP A 45 7.66 -10.89 20.40
CA ASP A 45 7.97 -9.81 19.46
C ASP A 45 6.78 -9.66 18.49
N PRO A 46 6.06 -8.51 18.48
CA PRO A 46 4.91 -8.32 17.59
C PRO A 46 5.27 -8.45 16.11
N ARG A 47 6.53 -8.26 15.74
CA ARG A 47 7.00 -8.48 14.35
C ARG A 47 6.89 -9.94 13.94
N LEU A 48 7.02 -10.88 14.88
CA LEU A 48 6.84 -12.30 14.61
C LEU A 48 5.36 -12.64 14.41
N HIS A 49 4.44 -11.98 15.14
CA HIS A 49 2.99 -12.10 14.91
C HIS A 49 2.62 -11.59 13.51
N VAL A 50 3.10 -10.41 13.12
CA VAL A 50 2.92 -9.87 11.76
C VAL A 50 3.46 -10.84 10.71
N ALA A 51 4.70 -11.33 10.91
CA ALA A 51 5.31 -12.26 9.97
C ALA A 51 4.52 -13.57 9.85
N ALA A 52 3.96 -14.09 10.95
CA ALA A 52 3.14 -15.29 10.96
C ALA A 52 1.84 -15.11 10.16
N VAL A 53 1.15 -13.97 10.31
CA VAL A 53 -0.06 -13.67 9.52
C VAL A 53 0.29 -13.58 8.03
N LEU A 54 1.31 -12.79 7.68
CA LEU A 54 1.72 -12.62 6.27
C LEU A 54 2.21 -13.94 5.66
N LEU A 55 2.95 -14.77 6.40
CA LEU A 55 3.38 -16.08 5.92
C LEU A 55 2.17 -17.01 5.70
N THR A 56 1.19 -17.00 6.60
CA THR A 56 -0.04 -17.78 6.44
C THR A 56 -0.80 -17.35 5.19
N LEU A 57 -0.92 -16.05 4.95
CA LEU A 57 -1.53 -15.51 3.74
C LEU A 57 -0.73 -15.86 2.48
N GLN A 58 0.60 -15.92 2.55
CA GLN A 58 1.42 -16.42 1.43
C GLN A 58 1.20 -17.91 1.18
N VAL A 59 1.11 -18.73 2.22
CA VAL A 59 0.80 -20.16 2.08
C VAL A 59 -0.55 -20.34 1.39
N LEU A 60 -1.58 -19.61 1.81
CA LEU A 60 -2.88 -19.58 1.11
C LEU A 60 -2.73 -19.06 -0.32
N GLY A 61 -1.90 -18.03 -0.51
CA GLY A 61 -1.45 -17.51 -1.80
C GLY A 61 -0.98 -18.61 -2.76
N GLN A 62 -0.11 -19.48 -2.26
CA GLN A 62 0.53 -20.56 -3.01
C GLN A 62 -0.36 -21.79 -3.21
N THR A 63 -1.43 -21.97 -2.43
CA THR A 63 -2.24 -23.20 -2.45
C THR A 63 -3.64 -23.01 -3.00
N VAL A 64 -4.33 -21.92 -2.62
CA VAL A 64 -5.77 -21.75 -2.89
C VAL A 64 -6.13 -20.40 -3.51
N LEU A 65 -5.27 -19.37 -3.38
CA LEU A 65 -5.55 -18.03 -3.90
C LEU A 65 -4.86 -17.73 -5.24
N ASN A 66 -4.20 -18.72 -5.84
CA ASN A 66 -3.57 -18.63 -7.17
C ASN A 66 -2.57 -17.47 -7.35
N PHE A 67 -1.77 -17.16 -6.34
CA PHE A 67 -0.79 -16.06 -6.45
C PHE A 67 0.21 -16.34 -7.57
N ARG A 68 0.42 -15.31 -8.41
CA ARG A 68 1.43 -15.24 -9.50
C ARG A 68 2.84 -14.97 -8.96
N LEU A 69 3.23 -15.71 -7.93
CA LEU A 69 4.48 -15.57 -7.20
C LEU A 69 5.02 -16.95 -6.88
N SER A 70 6.31 -17.18 -7.05
CA SER A 70 6.96 -18.45 -6.73
C SER A 70 7.52 -18.49 -5.31
N VAL A 71 7.63 -19.69 -4.75
CA VAL A 71 8.32 -19.94 -3.48
C VAL A 71 9.79 -19.51 -3.56
N ALA A 72 10.46 -19.73 -4.70
CA ALA A 72 11.83 -19.26 -4.89
C ALA A 72 11.96 -17.73 -4.79
N GLN A 73 11.06 -16.94 -5.39
CA GLN A 73 11.05 -15.48 -5.25
C GLN A 73 10.82 -15.03 -3.80
N ILE A 74 9.89 -15.69 -3.07
CA ILE A 74 9.67 -15.44 -1.64
C ILE A 74 10.96 -15.67 -0.85
N LEU A 75 11.59 -16.83 -1.01
CA LEU A 75 12.81 -17.19 -0.30
C LEU A 75 13.97 -16.23 -0.63
N ILE A 76 14.07 -15.77 -1.88
CA ILE A 76 15.07 -14.78 -2.30
C ILE A 76 14.86 -13.45 -1.58
N CYS A 77 13.63 -12.96 -1.45
CA CYS A 77 13.34 -11.74 -0.68
C CYS A 77 13.69 -11.90 0.80
N LEU A 78 13.28 -13.01 1.41
CA LEU A 78 13.57 -13.30 2.82
C LEU A 78 15.09 -13.39 3.06
N ALA A 79 15.80 -14.13 2.21
CA ALA A 79 17.25 -14.29 2.30
C ALA A 79 17.97 -12.94 2.11
N THR A 80 17.57 -12.14 1.13
CA THR A 80 18.18 -10.83 0.87
C THR A 80 18.03 -9.90 2.07
N GLY A 81 16.81 -9.77 2.61
CA GLY A 81 16.56 -8.95 3.79
C GLY A 81 17.30 -9.47 5.03
N ALA A 82 17.30 -10.78 5.24
CA ALA A 82 17.98 -11.41 6.36
C ALA A 82 19.51 -11.22 6.31
N LEU A 83 20.13 -11.44 5.15
CA LEU A 83 21.56 -11.29 4.95
C LEU A 83 22.02 -9.86 5.11
N ILE A 84 21.27 -8.87 4.60
CA ILE A 84 21.61 -7.46 4.77
C ILE A 84 21.49 -7.05 6.25
N GLU A 85 20.39 -7.41 6.94
CA GLU A 85 20.25 -7.08 8.37
C GLU A 85 21.33 -7.76 9.22
N PHE A 86 21.59 -9.04 8.96
CA PHE A 86 22.66 -9.77 9.64
C PHE A 86 24.03 -9.13 9.38
N GLY A 87 24.33 -8.78 8.13
CA GLY A 87 25.57 -8.10 7.77
C GLY A 87 25.73 -6.77 8.50
N VAL A 88 24.69 -5.93 8.52
CA VAL A 88 24.70 -4.68 9.27
C VAL A 88 24.91 -4.95 10.78
N GLY A 89 24.15 -5.86 11.38
CA GLY A 89 24.27 -6.19 12.80
C GLY A 89 25.66 -6.74 13.17
N PHE A 90 26.23 -7.60 12.32
CA PHE A 90 27.52 -8.22 12.56
C PHE A 90 28.69 -7.24 12.36
N PHE A 91 28.69 -6.47 11.27
CA PHE A 91 29.80 -5.58 10.93
C PHE A 91 29.73 -4.24 11.66
N LYS A 92 28.55 -3.63 11.78
CA LYS A 92 28.36 -2.31 12.40
C LYS A 92 28.12 -2.43 13.90
N ASP A 93 27.14 -3.23 14.30
CA ASP A 93 26.68 -3.28 15.69
C ASP A 93 27.45 -4.31 16.54
N LYS A 94 28.25 -5.17 15.89
CA LYS A 94 29.03 -6.25 16.52
C LYS A 94 28.15 -7.21 17.33
N VAL A 95 26.96 -7.49 16.83
CA VAL A 95 25.97 -8.39 17.44
C VAL A 95 25.63 -9.51 16.47
N ILE A 96 25.44 -10.73 16.99
CA ILE A 96 24.82 -11.83 16.24
C ILE A 96 23.34 -11.84 16.60
N MET A 97 22.48 -11.42 15.68
CA MET A 97 21.04 -11.32 15.93
C MET A 97 20.23 -12.11 14.92
N TRP A 98 19.08 -12.61 15.37
CA TRP A 98 18.04 -13.07 14.46
C TRP A 98 17.50 -11.88 13.63
N PRO A 99 17.56 -11.95 12.29
CA PRO A 99 17.21 -10.81 11.44
C PRO A 99 15.70 -10.68 11.23
N ALA A 100 14.93 -10.56 12.33
CA ALA A 100 13.47 -10.50 12.30
C ALA A 100 12.94 -9.37 11.41
N SER A 101 13.60 -8.21 11.41
CA SER A 101 13.09 -7.05 10.70
C SER A 101 13.48 -7.06 9.22
N GLY A 102 14.62 -7.63 8.87
CA GLY A 102 15.01 -7.91 7.48
C GLY A 102 14.12 -8.98 6.87
N LEU A 103 13.82 -10.05 7.61
CA LEU A 103 12.85 -11.07 7.19
C LEU A 103 11.47 -10.46 6.97
N LEU A 104 10.99 -9.61 7.88
CA LEU A 104 9.69 -8.94 7.72
C LEU A 104 9.67 -8.02 6.49
N THR A 105 10.72 -7.22 6.26
CA THR A 105 10.83 -6.37 5.06
C THR A 105 10.86 -7.20 3.78
N GLY A 106 11.62 -8.30 3.75
CA GLY A 106 11.62 -9.25 2.64
C GLY A 106 10.24 -9.87 2.41
N ASN A 107 9.56 -10.29 3.48
CA ASN A 107 8.24 -10.90 3.42
C ASN A 107 7.18 -9.94 2.89
N SER A 108 7.16 -8.69 3.39
CA SER A 108 6.27 -7.63 2.91
C SER A 108 6.51 -7.31 1.43
N THR A 109 7.79 -7.26 1.01
CA THR A 109 8.14 -7.02 -0.41
C THR A 109 7.66 -8.16 -1.29
N ALA A 110 7.95 -9.42 -0.92
CA ALA A 110 7.51 -10.60 -1.67
C ALA A 110 5.99 -10.69 -1.77
N PHE A 111 5.27 -10.32 -0.70
CA PHE A 111 3.82 -10.35 -0.70
C PHE A 111 3.22 -9.45 -1.79
N ILE A 112 3.81 -8.28 -2.03
CA ILE A 112 3.25 -7.24 -2.91
C ILE A 112 3.83 -7.28 -4.32
N LEU A 113 5.13 -7.54 -4.47
CA LEU A 113 5.83 -7.48 -5.76
C LEU A 113 5.51 -8.71 -6.62
N ARG A 114 5.09 -8.47 -7.85
CA ARG A 114 4.98 -9.47 -8.92
C ARG A 114 5.87 -9.06 -10.10
N VAL A 115 6.22 -10.04 -10.91
CA VAL A 115 6.93 -9.83 -12.18
C VAL A 115 6.11 -10.54 -13.27
N PRO A 116 5.74 -9.83 -14.36
CA PRO A 116 5.01 -10.41 -15.49
C PRO A 116 5.67 -11.70 -15.99
N GLY A 117 4.86 -12.68 -16.36
CA GLY A 117 5.34 -13.99 -16.83
C GLY A 117 5.60 -15.04 -15.75
N THR A 118 5.53 -14.69 -14.46
CA THR A 118 5.47 -15.70 -13.38
C THR A 118 4.03 -16.21 -13.28
N VAL A 119 3.81 -17.50 -13.53
CA VAL A 119 2.47 -18.12 -13.42
C VAL A 119 2.34 -18.96 -12.15
N HIS A 120 1.10 -19.11 -11.67
CA HIS A 120 0.81 -19.96 -10.52
C HIS A 120 1.26 -21.40 -10.77
N GLY A 121 1.73 -22.08 -9.72
CA GLY A 121 2.27 -23.44 -9.80
C GLY A 121 3.76 -23.54 -10.17
N GLN A 122 4.38 -22.48 -10.70
CA GLN A 122 5.83 -22.43 -10.93
C GLN A 122 6.62 -22.12 -9.65
N TRP A 123 6.47 -22.95 -8.62
CA TRP A 123 6.96 -22.65 -7.27
C TRP A 123 8.47 -22.42 -7.17
N TRP A 124 9.28 -22.98 -8.08
CA TRP A 124 10.74 -22.84 -8.06
C TRP A 124 11.30 -21.91 -9.15
N SER A 125 10.44 -21.18 -9.86
CA SER A 125 10.88 -20.21 -10.86
C SER A 125 11.71 -19.10 -10.23
N LYS A 126 12.84 -18.75 -10.85
CA LYS A 126 13.69 -17.61 -10.44
C LYS A 126 13.47 -16.40 -11.36
N HIS A 127 12.36 -16.37 -12.08
CA HIS A 127 12.07 -15.28 -13.01
C HIS A 127 12.10 -13.93 -12.30
N GLY A 128 12.75 -12.93 -12.90
CA GLY A 128 12.87 -11.60 -12.32
C GLY A 128 13.63 -11.51 -10.98
N PHE A 129 14.41 -12.53 -10.58
CA PHE A 129 15.04 -12.56 -9.25
C PHE A 129 15.89 -11.32 -8.93
N LEU A 130 16.56 -10.73 -9.92
CA LEU A 130 17.35 -9.50 -9.74
C LEU A 130 16.48 -8.32 -9.31
N ILE A 131 15.24 -8.24 -9.78
CA ILE A 131 14.26 -7.22 -9.36
C ILE A 131 13.94 -7.43 -7.88
N PHE A 132 13.59 -8.65 -7.47
CA PHE A 132 13.29 -8.96 -6.07
C PHE A 132 14.48 -8.63 -5.14
N ILE A 133 15.71 -9.01 -5.53
CA ILE A 133 16.92 -8.66 -4.77
C ILE A 133 17.09 -7.14 -4.72
N GLY A 134 16.99 -6.46 -5.86
CA GLY A 134 17.18 -5.01 -5.96
C GLY A 134 16.18 -4.23 -5.10
N VAL A 135 14.90 -4.59 -5.14
CA VAL A 135 13.85 -3.94 -4.34
C VAL A 135 14.08 -4.16 -2.85
N VAL A 136 14.38 -5.39 -2.41
CA VAL A 136 14.66 -5.66 -0.99
C VAL A 136 15.95 -4.97 -0.55
N ALA A 137 16.99 -4.97 -1.38
CA ALA A 137 18.24 -4.30 -1.07
C ALA A 137 18.04 -2.79 -0.91
N PHE A 138 17.26 -2.17 -1.80
CA PHE A 138 16.90 -0.75 -1.68
C PHE A 138 16.04 -0.47 -0.45
N ALA A 139 15.06 -1.32 -0.14
CA ALA A 139 14.27 -1.23 1.08
C ALA A 139 15.17 -1.22 2.34
N MET A 140 16.13 -2.14 2.40
CA MET A 140 17.07 -2.21 3.51
C MET A 140 18.04 -1.01 3.53
N ALA A 141 18.47 -0.53 2.37
CA ALA A 141 19.28 0.68 2.26
C ALA A 141 18.54 1.90 2.83
N THR A 142 17.28 2.14 2.45
CA THR A 142 16.49 3.26 2.99
C THR A 142 16.31 3.15 4.50
N LYS A 143 16.06 1.93 5.04
CA LYS A 143 15.97 1.66 6.48
C LYS A 143 17.20 2.10 7.26
N TYR A 144 18.40 1.79 6.75
CA TYR A 144 19.66 2.05 7.46
C TYR A 144 20.29 3.40 7.17
N LEU A 145 20.08 3.96 5.97
CA LEU A 145 20.70 5.19 5.51
C LEU A 145 19.80 6.42 5.70
N ILE A 146 18.48 6.30 5.48
CA ILE A 146 17.55 7.43 5.54
C ILE A 146 16.84 7.44 6.90
N ARG A 147 17.49 8.05 7.88
CA ARG A 147 17.04 8.04 9.28
C ARG A 147 17.01 9.43 9.88
N TRP A 148 16.05 9.65 10.76
CA TRP A 148 15.92 10.86 11.56
C TRP A 148 15.64 10.49 13.02
N LYS A 149 16.39 11.09 13.96
CA LYS A 149 16.29 10.79 15.41
C LYS A 149 16.33 9.27 15.72
N GLY A 150 17.20 8.53 15.03
CA GLY A 150 17.35 7.09 15.25
C GLY A 150 16.21 6.21 14.72
N ARG A 151 15.26 6.74 13.95
CA ARG A 151 14.19 5.97 13.28
C ARG A 151 14.28 6.16 11.76
N HIS A 152 13.90 5.16 10.98
CA HIS A 152 13.75 5.34 9.53
C HIS A 152 12.59 6.29 9.24
N ILE A 153 12.71 7.07 8.16
CA ILE A 153 11.69 8.06 7.80
C ILE A 153 10.50 7.39 7.14
N PHE A 154 10.77 6.52 6.16
CA PHE A 154 9.80 5.85 5.30
C PHE A 154 9.67 4.39 5.67
N ASN A 155 8.49 3.80 5.48
CA ASN A 155 8.35 2.35 5.52
C ASN A 155 9.27 1.75 4.42
N PRO A 156 10.25 0.92 4.79
CA PRO A 156 11.32 0.51 3.88
C PRO A 156 10.83 -0.32 2.70
N SER A 157 9.92 -1.28 2.90
CA SER A 157 9.35 -2.04 1.78
C SER A 157 8.48 -1.14 0.91
N ASN A 158 7.69 -0.25 1.53
CA ASN A 158 6.79 0.65 0.81
C ASN A 158 7.52 1.57 -0.18
N ILE A 159 8.54 2.31 0.28
CA ILE A 159 9.27 3.23 -0.60
C ILE A 159 10.00 2.49 -1.72
N ALA A 160 10.50 1.28 -1.46
CA ALA A 160 11.17 0.48 -2.47
C ALA A 160 10.20 -0.04 -3.54
N LEU A 161 9.01 -0.49 -3.13
CA LEU A 161 7.96 -0.94 -4.04
C LEU A 161 7.46 0.21 -4.92
N VAL A 162 7.16 1.38 -4.34
CA VAL A 162 6.75 2.58 -5.09
C VAL A 162 7.81 2.94 -6.14
N LEU A 163 9.08 2.98 -5.74
CA LEU A 163 10.16 3.30 -6.68
C LEU A 163 10.26 2.25 -7.78
N ALA A 164 10.15 0.97 -7.45
CA ALA A 164 10.21 -0.12 -8.43
C ALA A 164 9.07 0.01 -9.46
N PHE A 165 7.83 0.22 -9.01
CA PHE A 165 6.68 0.35 -9.90
C PHE A 165 6.77 1.59 -10.78
N VAL A 166 7.21 2.73 -10.25
CA VAL A 166 7.35 3.95 -11.05
C VAL A 166 8.49 3.87 -12.06
N VAL A 167 9.65 3.31 -11.68
CA VAL A 167 10.85 3.30 -12.53
C VAL A 167 10.82 2.17 -13.54
N LEU A 168 10.37 0.98 -13.15
CA LEU A 168 10.35 -0.20 -14.02
C LEU A 168 9.04 -0.31 -14.79
N GLY A 169 7.93 0.22 -14.24
CA GLY A 169 6.63 0.21 -14.91
C GLY A 169 6.00 -1.17 -15.02
N PRO A 170 4.82 -1.25 -15.67
CA PRO A 170 4.03 -2.48 -15.79
C PRO A 170 4.70 -3.55 -16.66
N GLN A 171 5.69 -3.18 -17.48
CA GLN A 171 6.42 -4.13 -18.34
C GLN A 171 7.28 -5.12 -17.53
N TYR A 172 7.82 -4.69 -16.38
CA TYR A 172 8.77 -5.50 -15.60
C TYR A 172 8.29 -5.79 -14.18
N THR A 173 7.33 -5.02 -13.69
CA THR A 173 6.80 -5.17 -12.33
C THR A 173 5.31 -5.03 -12.33
N GLU A 174 4.64 -5.75 -11.44
CA GLU A 174 3.22 -5.59 -11.19
C GLU A 174 3.00 -5.58 -9.67
N PRO A 175 2.21 -4.65 -9.13
CA PRO A 175 1.66 -4.79 -7.80
C PRO A 175 0.72 -6.01 -7.78
N GLN A 176 0.71 -6.77 -6.69
CA GLN A 176 -0.27 -7.84 -6.48
C GLN A 176 -1.72 -7.35 -6.70
N ASP A 177 -2.55 -8.20 -7.28
CA ASP A 177 -3.92 -7.86 -7.62
C ASP A 177 -4.74 -7.38 -6.39
N LEU A 178 -5.61 -6.40 -6.59
CA LEU A 178 -6.54 -5.86 -5.62
C LEU A 178 -7.52 -6.93 -5.12
N TRP A 179 -7.86 -7.89 -5.97
CA TRP A 179 -8.71 -9.03 -5.65
C TRP A 179 -8.01 -10.33 -6.05
N TRP A 180 -8.19 -11.39 -5.25
CA TRP A 180 -7.38 -12.62 -5.40
C TRP A 180 -8.16 -13.78 -5.99
N ILE A 181 -9.35 -14.05 -5.47
CA ILE A 181 -10.27 -15.08 -5.98
C ILE A 181 -11.73 -14.63 -5.75
N PRO A 182 -12.71 -15.20 -6.46
CA PRO A 182 -14.13 -14.97 -6.17
C PRO A 182 -14.49 -15.28 -4.72
N LEU A 183 -15.58 -14.68 -4.24
CA LEU A 183 -16.09 -14.96 -2.89
C LEU A 183 -16.43 -16.45 -2.75
N GLY A 184 -15.91 -17.06 -1.69
CA GLY A 184 -16.06 -18.48 -1.40
C GLY A 184 -15.36 -18.84 -0.09
N PRO A 185 -15.39 -20.13 0.32
CA PRO A 185 -14.89 -20.57 1.62
C PRO A 185 -13.45 -20.11 1.90
N TRP A 186 -12.55 -20.27 0.93
CA TRP A 186 -11.14 -19.87 1.07
C TRP A 186 -10.94 -18.36 1.15
N MET A 187 -11.77 -17.57 0.46
CA MET A 187 -11.74 -16.12 0.56
C MET A 187 -12.24 -15.64 1.93
N TYR A 188 -13.28 -16.27 2.48
CA TYR A 188 -13.77 -15.96 3.84
C TYR A 188 -12.74 -16.31 4.91
N VAL A 189 -12.08 -17.48 4.81
CA VAL A 189 -10.97 -17.85 5.71
C VAL A 189 -9.85 -16.82 5.62
N THR A 190 -9.52 -16.40 4.39
CA THR A 190 -8.49 -15.39 4.13
C THR A 190 -8.85 -14.05 4.80
N TYR A 191 -10.08 -13.57 4.65
CA TYR A 191 -10.56 -12.37 5.35
C TYR A 191 -10.53 -12.51 6.87
N ALA A 192 -10.92 -13.68 7.41
CA ALA A 192 -10.88 -13.91 8.85
C ALA A 192 -9.45 -13.82 9.41
N ILE A 193 -8.47 -14.39 8.69
CA ILE A 193 -7.04 -14.29 9.05
C ILE A 193 -6.54 -12.86 8.90
N LEU A 194 -6.88 -12.21 7.79
CA LEU A 194 -6.43 -10.86 7.45
C LEU A 194 -6.94 -9.81 8.45
N ILE A 195 -8.27 -9.75 8.64
CA ILE A 195 -8.94 -8.78 9.52
C ILE A 195 -8.67 -9.15 10.98
N GLY A 196 -8.81 -10.43 11.35
CA GLY A 196 -8.56 -10.88 12.71
C GLY A 196 -7.11 -10.66 13.13
N GLY A 197 -6.15 -11.07 12.30
CA GLY A 197 -4.72 -10.84 12.54
C GLY A 197 -4.37 -9.35 12.60
N GLY A 198 -4.89 -8.56 11.65
CA GLY A 198 -4.70 -7.11 11.61
C GLY A 198 -5.19 -6.42 12.88
N LEU A 199 -6.45 -6.63 13.26
CA LEU A 199 -7.05 -6.02 14.45
C LEU A 199 -6.36 -6.43 15.76
N LEU A 200 -5.94 -7.69 15.89
CA LEU A 200 -5.23 -8.18 17.08
C LEU A 200 -3.87 -7.47 17.22
N ILE A 201 -3.11 -7.38 16.14
CA ILE A 201 -1.80 -6.71 16.12
C ILE A 201 -1.96 -5.21 16.37
N ALA A 202 -2.95 -4.59 15.72
CA ALA A 202 -3.29 -3.19 15.90
C ALA A 202 -3.66 -2.86 17.35
N TRP A 203 -4.39 -3.75 18.01
CA TRP A 203 -4.72 -3.60 19.42
C TRP A 203 -3.47 -3.71 20.30
N GLU A 204 -2.63 -4.73 20.07
CA GLU A 204 -1.37 -4.94 20.81
C GLU A 204 -0.43 -3.73 20.69
N LEU A 205 -0.35 -3.12 19.50
CA LEU A 205 0.51 -1.99 19.19
C LEU A 205 -0.14 -0.61 19.45
N LYS A 206 -1.41 -0.58 19.88
CA LYS A 206 -2.21 0.64 20.08
C LYS A 206 -2.31 1.49 18.80
N LEU A 207 -2.47 0.85 17.65
CA LEU A 207 -2.57 1.45 16.31
C LEU A 207 -4.00 1.44 15.74
N LEU A 208 -4.98 0.87 16.46
CA LEU A 208 -6.38 0.82 16.02
C LEU A 208 -6.95 2.16 15.55
N GLY A 209 -6.65 3.26 16.24
CA GLY A 209 -7.12 4.59 15.84
C GLY A 209 -6.62 5.01 14.46
N LEU A 210 -5.38 4.67 14.10
CA LEU A 210 -4.83 4.96 12.78
C LEU A 210 -5.52 4.13 11.69
N GLU A 211 -5.74 2.85 11.94
CA GLU A 211 -6.36 1.94 10.95
C GLU A 211 -7.83 2.26 10.73
N LEU A 212 -8.59 2.48 11.80
CA LEU A 212 -9.99 2.88 11.71
C LEU A 212 -10.13 4.25 11.05
N GLY A 213 -9.25 5.19 11.39
CA GLY A 213 -9.19 6.52 10.75
C GLY A 213 -8.94 6.41 9.25
N TYR A 214 -7.97 5.56 8.85
CA TYR A 214 -7.71 5.28 7.44
C TYR A 214 -8.90 4.63 6.74
N MET A 215 -9.44 3.53 7.27
CA MET A 215 -10.51 2.77 6.61
C MET A 215 -11.78 3.60 6.43
N ALA A 216 -12.20 4.33 7.47
CA ALA A 216 -13.39 5.17 7.40
C ALA A 216 -13.19 6.36 6.45
N ALA A 217 -12.04 7.04 6.53
CA ALA A 217 -11.74 8.17 5.66
C ALA A 217 -11.55 7.72 4.21
N PHE A 218 -10.96 6.55 3.96
CA PHE A 218 -10.75 6.03 2.61
C PHE A 218 -12.10 5.71 1.96
N ALA A 219 -12.98 4.98 2.66
CA ALA A 219 -14.32 4.69 2.16
C ALA A 219 -15.13 5.97 1.87
N ALA A 220 -15.08 6.95 2.77
CA ALA A 220 -15.74 8.23 2.57
C ALA A 220 -15.13 9.04 1.41
N ALA A 221 -13.80 9.13 1.33
CA ALA A 221 -13.10 9.89 0.31
C ALA A 221 -13.31 9.30 -1.09
N VAL A 222 -13.28 7.97 -1.24
CA VAL A 222 -13.60 7.31 -2.52
C VAL A 222 -15.06 7.59 -2.91
N ALA A 223 -16.01 7.51 -1.95
CA ALA A 223 -17.41 7.83 -2.23
C ALA A 223 -17.58 9.29 -2.71
N ILE A 224 -16.93 10.24 -2.03
CA ILE A 224 -16.94 11.66 -2.39
C ILE A 224 -16.31 11.89 -3.77
N ALA A 225 -15.21 11.21 -4.08
CA ALA A 225 -14.52 11.33 -5.36
C ALA A 225 -15.35 10.79 -6.53
N LEU A 226 -16.00 9.63 -6.36
CA LEU A 226 -16.70 8.92 -7.43
C LEU A 226 -18.16 9.35 -7.63
N ALA A 227 -18.85 9.79 -6.57
CA ALA A 227 -20.26 10.19 -6.68
C ALA A 227 -20.56 11.23 -7.78
N PRO A 228 -19.74 12.28 -7.99
CA PRO A 228 -19.96 13.24 -9.07
C PRO A 228 -19.35 12.84 -10.42
N VAL A 229 -18.54 11.77 -10.48
CA VAL A 229 -17.83 11.33 -11.69
C VAL A 229 -18.17 9.86 -11.99
N PRO A 230 -19.39 9.56 -12.45
CA PRO A 230 -19.81 8.17 -12.72
C PRO A 230 -19.00 7.50 -13.84
N ASP A 231 -18.38 8.31 -14.71
CA ASP A 231 -17.56 7.88 -15.83
C ASP A 231 -16.14 7.42 -15.45
N HIS A 232 -15.72 7.65 -14.20
CA HIS A 232 -14.44 7.16 -13.70
C HIS A 232 -14.52 5.64 -13.53
N CYS A 233 -13.66 4.94 -14.26
CA CYS A 233 -13.61 3.49 -14.30
C CYS A 233 -12.16 3.01 -14.19
N MET A 234 -11.99 1.81 -13.64
CA MET A 234 -10.72 1.12 -13.56
C MET A 234 -10.81 -0.25 -14.25
N VAL A 235 -9.80 -0.57 -15.05
CA VAL A 235 -9.62 -1.91 -15.63
C VAL A 235 -8.65 -2.70 -14.75
N ALA A 236 -8.99 -3.95 -14.49
CA ALA A 236 -8.25 -4.87 -13.65
C ALA A 236 -8.10 -6.22 -14.35
N SER A 237 -6.98 -6.91 -14.15
CA SER A 237 -6.67 -8.15 -14.90
C SER A 237 -7.59 -9.33 -14.52
N TRP A 238 -8.17 -9.28 -13.32
CA TRP A 238 -9.03 -10.30 -12.75
C TRP A 238 -10.53 -10.01 -12.93
N HIS A 239 -10.90 -8.88 -13.55
CA HIS A 239 -12.28 -8.48 -13.78
C HIS A 239 -12.51 -8.19 -15.27
N ALA A 240 -13.47 -8.90 -15.88
CA ALA A 240 -13.66 -8.87 -17.34
C ALA A 240 -14.14 -7.50 -17.87
N THR A 241 -14.91 -6.77 -17.07
CA THR A 241 -15.46 -5.46 -17.43
C THR A 241 -14.83 -4.34 -16.60
N ALA A 242 -14.85 -3.11 -17.12
CA ALA A 242 -14.39 -1.95 -16.38
C ALA A 242 -15.24 -1.75 -15.12
N LEU A 243 -14.57 -1.53 -13.98
CA LEU A 243 -15.21 -1.28 -12.70
C LEU A 243 -15.46 0.23 -12.56
N CYS A 244 -16.72 0.64 -12.48
CA CYS A 244 -17.11 2.04 -12.41
C CYS A 244 -18.00 2.32 -11.18
N GLY A 245 -18.14 3.59 -10.81
CA GLY A 245 -19.12 4.05 -9.82
C GLY A 245 -19.16 3.21 -8.53
N ARG A 246 -20.32 2.64 -8.22
CA ARG A 246 -20.54 1.87 -6.97
C ARG A 246 -19.73 0.58 -6.92
N ASP A 247 -19.57 -0.11 -8.04
CA ASP A 247 -18.85 -1.39 -8.09
C ASP A 247 -17.34 -1.16 -7.86
N LEU A 248 -16.81 -0.07 -8.42
CA LEU A 248 -15.45 0.38 -8.12
C LEU A 248 -15.28 0.76 -6.65
N TRP A 249 -16.22 1.52 -6.09
CA TRP A 249 -16.19 1.87 -4.67
C TRP A 249 -16.18 0.61 -3.78
N GLN A 250 -17.07 -0.35 -4.04
CA GLN A 250 -17.14 -1.60 -3.29
C GLN A 250 -15.86 -2.39 -3.41
N THR A 251 -15.32 -2.51 -4.64
CA THR A 251 -14.06 -3.20 -4.91
C THR A 251 -12.91 -2.59 -4.12
N LEU A 252 -12.71 -1.28 -4.18
CA LEU A 252 -11.61 -0.60 -3.49
C LEU A 252 -11.75 -0.70 -1.97
N VAL A 253 -12.94 -0.46 -1.43
CA VAL A 253 -13.15 -0.44 0.03
C VAL A 253 -13.06 -1.82 0.66
N THR A 254 -13.48 -2.87 -0.06
CA THR A 254 -13.46 -4.24 0.45
C THR A 254 -12.26 -5.06 -0.03
N SER A 255 -11.37 -4.45 -0.82
CA SER A 255 -10.22 -5.12 -1.41
C SER A 255 -9.33 -5.75 -0.33
N PRO A 256 -9.01 -7.06 -0.42
CA PRO A 256 -8.04 -7.70 0.46
C PRO A 256 -6.67 -6.99 0.43
N GLU A 257 -6.27 -6.42 -0.70
CA GLU A 257 -5.00 -5.73 -0.83
C GLU A 257 -5.01 -4.34 -0.18
N VAL A 258 -6.14 -3.61 -0.25
CA VAL A 258 -6.30 -2.36 0.53
C VAL A 258 -6.29 -2.65 2.02
N LEU A 259 -6.87 -3.77 2.45
CA LEU A 259 -6.77 -4.22 3.85
C LEU A 259 -5.35 -4.64 4.23
N ILE A 260 -4.59 -5.28 3.34
CA ILE A 260 -3.16 -5.57 3.57
C ILE A 260 -2.39 -4.27 3.80
N PHE A 261 -2.63 -3.26 2.95
CA PHE A 261 -2.04 -1.94 3.12
C PHE A 261 -2.44 -1.33 4.47
N ALA A 262 -3.73 -1.33 4.82
CA ALA A 262 -4.26 -0.73 6.04
C ALA A 262 -3.76 -1.41 7.32
N PHE A 263 -3.62 -2.73 7.35
CA PHE A 263 -3.30 -3.50 8.58
C PHE A 263 -1.84 -3.90 8.71
N PHE A 264 -1.07 -3.94 7.63
CA PHE A 264 0.29 -4.50 7.67
C PHE A 264 1.36 -3.60 7.06
N MET A 265 0.98 -2.54 6.36
CA MET A 265 1.93 -1.64 5.70
C MET A 265 1.89 -0.22 6.26
N LEU A 266 0.68 0.33 6.42
CA LEU A 266 0.43 1.61 7.06
C LEU A 266 0.87 1.64 8.55
N PRO A 267 0.52 0.64 9.40
CA PRO A 267 0.84 0.64 10.82
C PRO A 267 2.29 0.15 11.09
N ASP A 268 3.30 0.90 10.62
CA ASP A 268 4.68 0.74 11.10
C ASP A 268 4.95 1.71 12.27
N PRO A 269 5.15 1.22 13.52
CA PRO A 269 5.33 2.07 14.70
C PRO A 269 6.56 2.99 14.62
N ARG A 270 7.49 2.74 13.69
CA ARG A 270 8.66 3.60 13.49
C ARG A 270 8.39 4.78 12.54
N THR A 271 7.37 4.71 11.71
CA THR A 271 7.07 5.70 10.65
C THR A 271 5.78 6.49 10.89
N VAL A 272 4.99 6.11 11.90
CA VAL A 272 3.78 6.84 12.31
C VAL A 272 4.06 7.78 13.50
N PRO A 273 3.21 8.77 13.78
CA PRO A 273 3.30 9.60 14.98
C PRO A 273 3.18 8.79 16.28
N ASP A 274 3.75 9.33 17.37
CA ASP A 274 3.77 8.65 18.67
C ASP A 274 2.41 8.75 19.40
N GLY A 275 1.72 9.89 19.32
CA GLY A 275 0.43 10.11 19.99
C GLY A 275 -0.79 9.55 19.25
N GLN A 276 -1.87 9.28 20.01
CA GLN A 276 -3.08 8.62 19.50
C GLN A 276 -3.88 9.50 18.53
N VAL A 277 -3.97 10.80 18.81
CA VAL A 277 -4.60 11.76 17.89
C VAL A 277 -3.76 11.90 16.63
N GLY A 278 -2.44 12.02 16.75
CA GLY A 278 -1.53 12.04 15.61
C GLY A 278 -1.65 10.81 14.72
N ARG A 279 -1.81 9.62 15.32
CA ARG A 279 -2.04 8.35 14.61
C ARG A 279 -3.35 8.37 13.81
N PHE A 280 -4.46 8.75 14.43
CA PHE A 280 -5.75 8.87 13.74
C PHE A 280 -5.68 9.86 12.58
N VAL A 281 -5.19 11.07 12.83
CA VAL A 281 -5.06 12.13 11.79
C VAL A 281 -4.12 11.69 10.68
N PHE A 282 -3.02 11.01 11.00
CA PHE A 282 -2.13 10.45 9.99
C PHE A 282 -2.83 9.44 9.09
N GLY A 283 -3.64 8.53 9.65
CA GLY A 283 -4.46 7.60 8.87
C GLY A 283 -5.43 8.30 7.93
N VAL A 284 -6.12 9.34 8.41
CA VAL A 284 -7.03 10.17 7.58
C VAL A 284 -6.28 10.88 6.45
N ILE A 285 -5.10 11.45 6.72
CA ILE A 285 -4.27 12.10 5.69
C ILE A 285 -3.85 11.09 4.62
N VAL A 286 -3.39 9.90 5.03
CA VAL A 286 -3.00 8.85 4.08
C VAL A 286 -4.18 8.43 3.23
N ALA A 287 -5.38 8.29 3.81
CA ALA A 287 -6.59 7.96 3.05
C ALA A 287 -6.91 9.01 2.00
N VAL A 288 -6.93 10.30 2.36
CA VAL A 288 -7.19 11.39 1.41
C VAL A 288 -6.12 11.44 0.32
N LEU A 289 -4.84 11.33 0.68
CA LEU A 289 -3.74 11.27 -0.30
C LEU A 289 -3.87 10.06 -1.23
N SER A 290 -4.33 8.91 -0.73
CA SER A 290 -4.56 7.72 -1.55
C SER A 290 -5.59 8.01 -2.63
N VAL A 291 -6.73 8.60 -2.26
CA VAL A 291 -7.80 8.90 -3.21
C VAL A 291 -7.40 10.00 -4.20
N LEU A 292 -6.67 11.03 -3.74
CA LEU A 292 -6.14 12.07 -4.64
C LEU A 292 -5.16 11.52 -5.68
N LEU A 293 -4.33 10.55 -5.30
CA LEU A 293 -3.34 9.96 -6.22
C LEU A 293 -3.93 8.89 -7.14
N LEU A 294 -4.92 8.13 -6.68
CA LEU A 294 -5.58 7.10 -7.51
C LEU A 294 -6.68 7.69 -8.40
N GLY A 295 -7.26 8.84 -8.05
CA GLY A 295 -8.32 9.49 -8.84
C GLY A 295 -7.99 9.63 -10.34
N PRO A 296 -6.77 10.07 -10.72
CA PRO A 296 -6.41 10.20 -12.14
C PRO A 296 -6.14 8.88 -12.87
N THR A 297 -6.20 7.73 -12.19
CA THR A 297 -5.73 6.44 -12.71
C THR A 297 -6.89 5.56 -13.18
N THR A 298 -6.68 4.85 -14.30
CA THR A 298 -7.69 3.93 -14.90
C THR A 298 -7.21 2.48 -14.94
N LEU A 299 -5.99 2.21 -14.46
CA LEU A 299 -5.40 0.87 -14.38
C LEU A 299 -5.14 0.50 -12.94
N GLU A 300 -5.46 -0.74 -12.59
CA GLU A 300 -5.13 -1.34 -11.30
C GLU A 300 -3.67 -1.14 -10.88
N PHE A 301 -2.73 -1.28 -11.83
CA PHE A 301 -1.31 -1.03 -11.61
C PHE A 301 -1.05 0.36 -10.99
N TRP A 302 -1.63 1.41 -11.58
CA TRP A 302 -1.43 2.78 -11.14
C TRP A 302 -2.25 3.10 -9.91
N THR A 303 -3.47 2.58 -9.79
CA THR A 303 -4.30 2.67 -8.57
C THR A 303 -3.53 2.17 -7.35
N LYS A 304 -2.89 1.00 -7.46
CA LYS A 304 -2.15 0.42 -6.37
C LYS A 304 -0.81 1.11 -6.12
N THR A 305 -0.13 1.57 -7.17
CA THR A 305 1.08 2.38 -7.01
C THR A 305 0.78 3.69 -6.29
N ALA A 306 -0.36 4.34 -6.61
CA ALA A 306 -0.85 5.54 -5.96
C ALA A 306 -1.17 5.30 -4.47
N LEU A 307 -1.81 4.17 -4.13
CA LEU A 307 -2.08 3.76 -2.76
C LEU A 307 -0.79 3.66 -1.93
N LEU A 308 0.25 3.03 -2.47
CA LEU A 308 1.54 2.91 -1.78
C LEU A 308 2.28 4.25 -1.71
N ALA A 309 2.20 5.05 -2.78
CA ALA A 309 2.84 6.37 -2.85
C ALA A 309 2.26 7.35 -1.82
N SER A 310 0.95 7.26 -1.52
CA SER A 310 0.30 8.09 -0.50
C SER A 310 0.99 7.97 0.87
N LEU A 311 1.38 6.75 1.27
CA LEU A 311 2.10 6.49 2.50
C LEU A 311 3.53 7.06 2.44
N VAL A 312 4.20 7.03 1.28
CA VAL A 312 5.53 7.67 1.14
C VAL A 312 5.42 9.18 1.40
N PHE A 313 4.45 9.85 0.78
CA PHE A 313 4.23 11.29 0.98
C PHE A 313 3.84 11.62 2.42
N ALA A 314 2.95 10.85 3.03
CA ALA A 314 2.57 11.03 4.42
C ALA A 314 3.77 10.83 5.36
N CYS A 315 4.59 9.80 5.14
CA CYS A 315 5.82 9.57 5.90
C CYS A 315 6.82 10.73 5.77
N ALA A 316 6.93 11.36 4.60
CA ALA A 316 7.77 12.56 4.43
C ALA A 316 7.25 13.73 5.28
N GLY A 317 5.94 13.96 5.29
CA GLY A 317 5.27 15.03 6.03
C GLY A 317 5.11 14.79 7.53
N ARG A 318 5.36 13.57 8.03
CA ARG A 318 5.02 13.15 9.40
C ARG A 318 5.62 14.01 10.51
N PHE A 319 6.83 14.55 10.30
CA PHE A 319 7.50 15.37 11.31
C PHE A 319 6.89 16.76 11.41
N ALA A 320 6.44 17.32 10.28
CA ALA A 320 5.67 18.55 10.29
C ALA A 320 4.31 18.33 10.97
N LEU A 321 3.63 17.22 10.64
CA LEU A 321 2.38 16.83 11.29
C LEU A 321 2.54 16.68 12.80
N ALA A 322 3.56 15.97 13.26
CA ALA A 322 3.82 15.80 14.69
C ALA A 322 4.06 17.13 15.41
N ARG A 323 4.76 18.09 14.77
CA ARG A 323 4.95 19.44 15.33
C ARG A 323 3.64 20.23 15.39
N LEU A 324 2.80 20.12 14.36
CA LEU A 324 1.50 20.79 14.31
C LEU A 324 0.52 20.25 15.36
N LEU A 325 0.58 18.94 15.64
CA LEU A 325 -0.34 18.28 16.58
C LEU A 325 0.17 18.21 18.02
N ALA A 326 1.46 18.48 18.29
CA ALA A 326 2.03 18.47 19.64
C ALA A 326 1.21 19.27 20.67
N PRO A 327 0.73 20.50 20.37
CA PRO A 327 -0.07 21.27 21.33
C PRO A 327 -1.44 20.65 21.65
N LEU A 328 -1.99 19.83 20.74
CA LEU A 328 -3.26 19.12 20.93
C LEU A 328 -3.06 17.85 21.77
N GLU A 329 -1.92 17.18 21.59
CA GLU A 329 -1.57 15.98 22.37
C GLU A 329 -1.20 16.34 23.82
N GLU A 330 -0.53 17.47 24.04
CA GLU A 330 -0.20 17.99 25.38
C GLU A 330 -1.44 18.47 26.16
N ALA A 331 -2.51 18.87 25.47
CA ALA A 331 -3.72 19.41 26.10
C ALA A 331 -4.60 18.35 26.80
N GLY A 332 -4.27 17.05 26.66
CA GLY A 332 -4.75 15.98 27.54
C GLY A 332 -6.26 15.68 27.57
N GLY A 333 -7.09 16.32 26.73
CA GLY A 333 -8.54 16.08 26.75
C GLY A 333 -9.31 16.70 25.58
N GLY A 334 -10.40 16.03 25.16
CA GLY A 334 -11.24 16.43 24.01
C GLY A 334 -11.83 17.84 24.14
N LEU A 335 -12.10 18.32 25.36
CA LEU A 335 -12.68 19.64 25.60
C LEU A 335 -11.68 20.80 25.33
N ALA A 336 -10.40 20.59 25.66
CA ALA A 336 -9.35 21.57 25.39
C ALA A 336 -8.96 21.59 23.90
N VAL A 337 -9.01 20.42 23.24
CA VAL A 337 -8.89 20.28 21.79
C VAL A 337 -10.00 21.06 21.09
N VAL A 338 -11.27 20.88 21.47
CA VAL A 338 -12.41 21.63 20.88
C VAL A 338 -12.25 23.14 21.07
N ARG A 339 -11.82 23.60 22.25
CA ARG A 339 -11.64 25.03 22.53
C ARG A 339 -10.50 25.68 21.73
N ARG A 340 -9.39 24.96 21.50
CA ARG A 340 -8.30 25.42 20.61
C ARG A 340 -8.66 25.27 19.14
N LEU A 341 -9.38 24.20 18.79
CA LEU A 341 -9.92 24.00 17.45
C LEU A 341 -10.89 25.12 17.11
N GLY A 342 -11.64 25.70 18.05
CA GLY A 342 -12.54 26.84 17.79
C GLY A 342 -11.89 28.02 17.06
N TRP A 343 -10.62 28.32 17.35
CA TRP A 343 -9.86 29.39 16.65
C TRP A 343 -9.27 28.90 15.32
N ALA A 344 -8.96 27.60 15.21
CA ALA A 344 -8.48 26.97 13.97
C ALA A 344 -9.62 26.43 13.09
N ALA A 345 -10.87 26.49 13.55
CA ALA A 345 -12.01 25.83 12.94
C ALA A 345 -12.31 26.34 11.53
N PRO A 346 -12.23 27.66 11.25
CA PRO A 346 -12.38 28.16 9.89
C PRO A 346 -11.31 27.60 8.95
N ALA A 347 -10.06 27.49 9.43
CA ALA A 347 -8.95 26.96 8.64
C ALA A 347 -9.10 25.46 8.39
N VAL A 348 -9.45 24.69 9.43
CA VAL A 348 -9.71 23.24 9.30
C VAL A 348 -10.90 22.97 8.38
N LEU A 349 -11.98 23.75 8.51
CA LEU A 349 -13.15 23.65 7.65
C LEU A 349 -12.82 24.04 6.20
N GLY A 350 -12.05 25.12 5.99
CA GLY A 350 -11.57 25.51 4.68
C GLY A 350 -10.69 24.46 4.01
N VAL A 351 -9.74 23.87 4.75
CA VAL A 351 -8.90 22.76 4.24
C VAL A 351 -9.74 21.51 3.95
N THR A 352 -10.69 21.18 4.83
CA THR A 352 -11.56 20.01 4.63
C THR A 352 -12.44 20.19 3.39
N LEU A 353 -13.02 21.38 3.20
CA LEU A 353 -13.81 21.70 2.02
C LEU A 353 -12.95 21.65 0.75
N LEU A 354 -11.74 22.23 0.80
CA LEU A 354 -10.81 22.20 -0.33
C LEU A 354 -10.37 20.77 -0.70
N LEU A 355 -10.13 19.91 0.29
CA LEU A 355 -9.83 18.50 0.03
C LEU A 355 -11.07 17.78 -0.53
N ALA A 356 -12.26 18.05 0.02
CA ALA A 356 -13.51 17.46 -0.47
C ALA A 356 -13.81 17.85 -1.92
N THR A 357 -13.44 19.05 -2.36
CA THR A 357 -13.59 19.48 -3.76
C THR A 357 -12.46 18.97 -4.66
N ALA A 358 -11.23 18.82 -4.15
CA ALA A 358 -10.10 18.27 -4.91
C ALA A 358 -10.27 16.79 -5.27
N LEU A 359 -10.98 16.02 -4.43
CA LEU A 359 -11.21 14.59 -4.64
C LEU A 359 -11.96 14.29 -5.97
N PRO A 360 -13.15 14.87 -6.24
CA PRO A 360 -13.82 14.77 -7.54
C PRO A 360 -12.96 15.22 -8.72
N VAL A 361 -12.23 16.34 -8.56
CA VAL A 361 -11.37 16.87 -9.63
C VAL A 361 -10.29 15.88 -10.00
N ALA A 362 -9.66 15.25 -9.01
CA ALA A 362 -8.67 14.20 -9.25
C ALA A 362 -9.28 13.00 -10.00
N ALA A 363 -10.49 12.55 -9.62
CA ALA A 363 -11.20 11.48 -10.32
C ALA A 363 -11.53 11.86 -11.78
N GLN A 364 -11.95 13.09 -12.03
CA GLN A 364 -12.28 13.56 -13.37
C GLN A 364 -11.06 13.60 -14.29
N LEU A 365 -9.84 13.83 -13.79
CA LEU A 365 -8.64 13.79 -14.64
C LEU A 365 -8.47 12.46 -15.39
N SER A 366 -8.97 11.36 -14.82
CA SER A 366 -8.96 10.04 -15.49
C SER A 366 -9.81 9.99 -16.76
N THR A 367 -10.89 10.78 -16.86
CA THR A 367 -11.82 10.75 -17.99
C THR A 367 -11.31 11.55 -19.18
N HIS A 368 -10.18 12.23 -19.03
CA HIS A 368 -9.52 13.02 -20.07
C HIS A 368 -8.22 12.35 -20.58
N GLY A 369 -7.86 11.17 -20.05
CA GLY A 369 -6.72 10.38 -20.49
C GLY A 369 -7.11 9.30 -21.50
N PRO A 370 -6.17 8.85 -22.37
CA PRO A 370 -6.43 7.72 -23.27
C PRO A 370 -6.71 6.44 -22.47
N GLU A 371 -7.72 5.66 -22.86
CA GLU A 371 -7.99 4.38 -22.22
C GLU A 371 -6.95 3.34 -22.67
N PRO A 372 -6.41 2.55 -21.74
CA PRO A 372 -5.51 1.46 -22.07
C PRO A 372 -6.31 0.33 -22.70
N ALA A 373 -6.03 0.02 -23.97
CA ALA A 373 -6.60 -1.16 -24.60
C ALA A 373 -5.70 -2.38 -24.41
N PRO A 374 -6.28 -3.59 -24.39
CA PRO A 374 -5.52 -4.82 -24.46
C PRO A 374 -4.61 -4.83 -25.69
N GLU A 375 -3.39 -5.35 -25.52
CA GLU A 375 -2.52 -5.67 -26.65
C GLU A 375 -3.22 -6.75 -27.49
N LEU A 376 -3.46 -6.45 -28.76
CA LEU A 376 -4.02 -7.38 -29.72
C LEU A 376 -3.00 -8.52 -29.99
N PRO A 377 -3.45 -9.70 -30.48
CA PRO A 377 -2.56 -10.82 -30.78
C PRO A 377 -1.44 -10.51 -31.79
N ASP A 378 -1.55 -9.40 -32.53
CA ASP A 378 -0.56 -8.89 -33.48
C ASP A 378 0.51 -7.98 -32.83
N GLY A 379 0.45 -7.79 -31.51
CA GLY A 379 1.36 -6.92 -30.75
C GLY A 379 0.99 -5.43 -30.81
N SER A 380 -0.14 -5.08 -31.42
CA SER A 380 -0.61 -3.69 -31.45
C SER A 380 -1.41 -3.37 -30.19
N THR A 381 -1.20 -2.19 -29.61
CA THR A 381 -2.02 -1.64 -28.51
C THR A 381 -2.93 -0.57 -29.09
N PRO A 382 -4.15 -0.93 -29.56
CA PRO A 382 -5.05 0.07 -30.14
C PRO A 382 -5.34 1.13 -29.08
N LYS A 383 -5.04 2.40 -29.34
CA LYS A 383 -5.44 3.45 -28.39
C LYS A 383 -6.93 3.65 -28.53
N LEU A 384 -7.72 3.10 -27.61
CA LEU A 384 -9.13 3.45 -27.49
C LEU A 384 -9.20 4.88 -26.96
N ALA A 385 -9.29 5.83 -27.88
CA ALA A 385 -9.54 7.22 -27.52
C ALA A 385 -11.01 7.31 -27.07
N ARG A 386 -11.25 7.21 -25.77
CA ARG A 386 -12.55 7.58 -25.21
C ARG A 386 -12.67 9.09 -25.25
N SER A 387 -13.27 9.61 -26.32
CA SER A 387 -13.76 10.99 -26.31
C SER A 387 -15.05 11.02 -25.48
N VAL A 388 -14.92 11.17 -24.17
CA VAL A 388 -16.09 11.55 -23.36
C VAL A 388 -16.45 12.96 -23.82
N GLY A 389 -17.59 13.11 -24.50
CA GLY A 389 -18.25 14.39 -24.68
C GLY A 389 -18.80 14.85 -23.34
N SER A 390 -17.90 15.08 -22.37
CA SER A 390 -18.27 15.69 -21.11
C SER A 390 -18.74 17.08 -21.46
N GLY A 391 -19.92 17.47 -20.97
CA GLY A 391 -20.25 18.88 -20.80
C GLY A 391 -19.11 19.63 -20.08
N PRO A 392 -19.25 20.95 -19.85
CA PRO A 392 -18.15 21.75 -19.34
C PRO A 392 -17.51 21.08 -18.11
N ASP A 393 -16.27 20.61 -18.26
CA ASP A 393 -15.33 20.18 -17.20
C ASP A 393 -15.49 21.11 -15.99
N TYR A 394 -15.39 20.65 -14.74
CA TYR A 394 -15.57 21.52 -13.56
C TYR A 394 -14.75 22.81 -13.64
N ALA A 395 -13.58 22.82 -14.30
CA ALA A 395 -12.85 24.05 -14.62
C ALA A 395 -13.62 25.00 -15.55
N THR A 396 -14.20 24.48 -16.64
CA THR A 396 -15.17 25.20 -17.48
C THR A 396 -16.50 25.47 -16.78
N TRP A 397 -17.01 24.64 -15.87
CA TRP A 397 -18.21 24.95 -15.08
C TRP A 397 -17.95 26.12 -14.14
N VAL A 398 -16.80 26.17 -13.46
CA VAL A 398 -16.38 27.33 -12.64
C VAL A 398 -16.22 28.55 -13.52
N SER A 399 -15.63 28.40 -14.71
CA SER A 399 -15.47 29.49 -15.69
C SER A 399 -16.81 29.97 -16.24
N VAL A 400 -17.74 29.06 -16.53
CA VAL A 400 -19.08 29.33 -17.07
C VAL A 400 -20.00 29.88 -15.98
N THR A 401 -19.89 29.43 -14.73
CA THR A 401 -20.66 29.94 -13.59
C THR A 401 -20.13 31.32 -13.17
N ALA A 402 -18.81 31.52 -13.22
CA ALA A 402 -18.20 32.85 -13.07
C ALA A 402 -18.56 33.79 -14.23
N ALA A 403 -18.65 33.27 -15.47
CA ALA A 403 -19.10 34.03 -16.64
C ALA A 403 -20.62 34.29 -16.61
N ALA A 404 -21.43 33.39 -16.05
CA ALA A 404 -22.87 33.56 -15.86
C ALA A 404 -23.21 34.51 -14.70
N ALA A 405 -22.24 34.81 -13.82
CA ALA A 405 -22.33 35.90 -12.86
C ALA A 405 -22.07 37.29 -13.49
N LEU A 406 -21.63 37.34 -14.76
CA LEU A 406 -21.58 38.54 -15.57
C LEU A 406 -22.87 38.66 -16.41
N PRO A 407 -23.37 39.87 -16.72
CA PRO A 407 -24.62 40.05 -17.44
C PRO A 407 -24.57 39.38 -18.84
N PRO A 408 -25.67 38.75 -19.29
CA PRO A 408 -25.62 37.80 -20.41
C PRO A 408 -25.43 38.49 -21.77
N SER A 409 -24.58 37.92 -22.62
CA SER A 409 -24.68 38.09 -24.06
C SER A 409 -25.72 37.12 -24.61
N SER A 410 -26.81 37.67 -25.16
CA SER A 410 -27.89 36.95 -25.84
C SER A 410 -27.37 35.91 -26.83
N ASN A 411 -27.79 34.64 -26.67
CA ASN A 411 -28.24 33.70 -27.71
C ASN A 411 -28.29 32.27 -27.15
N SER A 412 -29.49 31.78 -26.86
CA SER A 412 -29.76 30.39 -26.47
C SER A 412 -29.98 29.51 -27.71
N GLY A 413 -29.12 28.50 -27.87
CA GLY A 413 -29.32 27.36 -28.78
C GLY A 413 -29.48 26.05 -27.99
N PRO A 414 -30.00 24.98 -28.61
CA PRO A 414 -30.21 23.70 -27.93
C PRO A 414 -28.86 23.08 -27.53
N VAL A 415 -28.76 22.63 -26.27
CA VAL A 415 -27.61 21.87 -25.76
C VAL A 415 -27.78 20.42 -26.18
N SER A 416 -26.74 19.87 -26.82
CA SER A 416 -26.70 18.48 -27.28
C SER A 416 -26.97 17.51 -26.11
N ALA A 417 -27.86 16.55 -26.33
CA ALA A 417 -28.15 15.50 -25.36
C ALA A 417 -26.97 14.52 -25.30
N THR A 418 -26.61 14.13 -24.07
CA THR A 418 -25.53 13.18 -23.76
C THR A 418 -25.75 11.83 -24.46
N GLY A 419 -24.76 11.39 -25.22
CA GLY A 419 -24.72 10.06 -25.83
C GLY A 419 -23.30 9.52 -25.81
N HIS A 420 -23.14 8.28 -25.31
CA HIS A 420 -21.88 7.56 -25.39
C HIS A 420 -21.67 7.10 -26.83
N VAL A 421 -20.60 7.54 -27.49
CA VAL A 421 -20.19 7.02 -28.81
C VAL A 421 -18.84 6.35 -28.64
N TRP A 422 -18.84 5.02 -28.67
CA TRP A 422 -17.63 4.24 -28.80
C TRP A 422 -17.27 4.16 -30.28
N VAL A 423 -16.18 4.81 -30.69
CA VAL A 423 -15.62 4.58 -32.03
C VAL A 423 -14.73 3.35 -31.92
N LEU A 424 -15.35 2.18 -32.08
CA LEU A 424 -14.62 0.91 -32.12
C LEU A 424 -13.82 0.83 -33.42
N PRO A 425 -12.53 0.43 -33.39
CA PRO A 425 -11.85 -0.01 -34.60
C PRO A 425 -12.57 -1.25 -35.16
N ALA A 426 -12.39 -1.53 -36.46
CA ALA A 426 -12.91 -2.76 -37.04
C ALA A 426 -12.39 -3.96 -36.25
N ILE A 427 -13.30 -4.85 -35.83
CA ILE A 427 -12.94 -6.06 -35.10
C ILE A 427 -12.00 -6.87 -35.99
N PRO A 428 -10.79 -7.22 -35.52
CA PRO A 428 -9.86 -8.02 -36.31
C PRO A 428 -10.46 -9.41 -36.54
N SER A 429 -10.22 -9.96 -37.73
CA SER A 429 -10.66 -11.32 -38.05
C SER A 429 -10.00 -12.33 -37.10
N VAL A 430 -10.81 -13.18 -36.48
CA VAL A 430 -10.36 -14.32 -35.68
C VAL A 430 -9.50 -15.22 -36.56
N SER A 431 -8.22 -15.31 -36.25
CA SER A 431 -7.30 -16.27 -36.87
C SER A 431 -6.75 -17.18 -35.78
N ILE A 432 -6.99 -18.48 -35.93
CA ILE A 432 -6.44 -19.51 -35.05
C ILE A 432 -5.17 -20.03 -35.73
N PRO A 433 -3.99 -19.86 -35.12
CA PRO A 433 -2.76 -20.40 -35.66
C PRO A 433 -2.87 -21.92 -35.85
N SER A 434 -2.38 -22.44 -36.99
CA SER A 434 -2.53 -23.85 -37.37
C SER A 434 -1.84 -24.85 -36.43
N ASN A 435 -1.02 -24.37 -35.50
CA ASN A 435 -0.35 -25.16 -34.46
C ASN A 435 -1.13 -25.24 -33.13
N VAL A 436 -2.30 -24.60 -33.02
CA VAL A 436 -3.15 -24.67 -31.82
C VAL A 436 -4.23 -25.75 -32.02
N THR A 437 -4.05 -26.91 -31.40
CA THR A 437 -4.96 -28.06 -31.53
C THR A 437 -5.95 -28.21 -30.36
N ALA A 438 -5.79 -27.43 -29.29
CA ALA A 438 -6.58 -27.49 -28.07
C ALA A 438 -7.56 -26.30 -27.97
N PHE A 439 -8.30 -26.05 -29.03
CA PHE A 439 -9.25 -24.95 -29.11
C PHE A 439 -10.64 -25.49 -29.48
N ASP A 440 -11.69 -24.90 -28.92
CA ASP A 440 -13.07 -25.27 -29.22
C ASP A 440 -13.43 -24.83 -30.65
N PRO A 441 -13.70 -25.76 -31.58
CA PRO A 441 -13.97 -25.42 -32.98
C PRO A 441 -15.28 -24.63 -33.17
N SER A 442 -16.13 -24.55 -32.14
CA SER A 442 -17.33 -23.71 -32.17
C SER A 442 -17.03 -22.21 -32.01
N MET A 443 -15.83 -21.83 -31.54
CA MET A 443 -15.42 -20.42 -31.39
C MET A 443 -14.87 -19.86 -32.71
N ASN A 444 -15.77 -19.62 -33.66
CA ASN A 444 -15.44 -19.10 -35.00
C ASN A 444 -15.78 -17.60 -35.14
N GLN A 445 -15.48 -17.01 -36.30
CA GLN A 445 -15.77 -15.61 -36.58
C GLN A 445 -17.25 -15.27 -36.37
N GLN A 446 -18.16 -16.18 -36.73
CA GLN A 446 -19.60 -15.97 -36.59
C GLN A 446 -20.04 -15.90 -35.12
N THR A 447 -19.44 -16.71 -34.25
CA THR A 447 -19.65 -16.65 -32.80
C THR A 447 -19.05 -15.39 -32.20
N ALA A 448 -17.87 -14.97 -32.66
CA ALA A 448 -17.24 -13.72 -32.24
C ALA A 448 -18.06 -12.49 -32.65
N ASP A 449 -18.62 -12.48 -33.87
CA ASP A 449 -19.50 -11.42 -34.38
C ASP A 449 -20.80 -11.33 -33.56
N GLN A 450 -21.34 -12.48 -33.15
CA GLN A 450 -22.53 -12.54 -32.30
C GLN A 450 -22.25 -11.99 -30.89
N TRP A 451 -21.11 -12.35 -30.29
CA TRP A 451 -20.67 -11.83 -28.98
C TRP A 451 -20.25 -10.36 -28.99
N ALA A 452 -19.89 -9.83 -30.16
CA ALA A 452 -19.56 -8.42 -30.29
C ALA A 452 -20.80 -7.52 -30.44
N HIS A 453 -21.94 -8.11 -30.83
CA HIS A 453 -23.20 -7.40 -31.01
C HIS A 453 -24.09 -7.43 -29.74
N ASP A 454 -24.02 -8.53 -28.97
CA ASP A 454 -24.73 -8.72 -27.69
C ASP A 454 -23.92 -8.21 -26.49
#